data_AF-A0A168ASV6-F1
#
_entry.id   AF-A0A168ASV6-F1
#
_cell.length_a   1.000
_cell.length_b   1.000
_cell.length_c   1.000
_cell.angle_alpha   90.00
_cell.angle_beta   90.00
_cell.angle_gamma   90.00
#
_symmetry.space_group_name_H-M   'P 1'
#
loop_
_entity.id
_entity.type
_entity.pdbx_description
1 polymer ?
#
loop_
_entity_poly.entity_id
_entity_poly.type
_entity_poly.pdbx_seq_one_letter_code
_entity_poly.pdbx_strand_id
1 'polypeptide(L)'
;MAPFSEISSELADILRDRYPAGLTTSLEPPMETAIPAEPKFVYGVLNKHDDPSHGWKRINTGSDEGFTPTRCGLKNNSLVAFMLVEDGDDLDDVVFRVEWPVEDEELYEQEP
;
A
#
# COMPACT_ATOMS: atom_id res chain seq x y z
N MET A 1 2.24 -9.09 18.78
CA MET A 1 2.13 -8.31 17.52
C MET A 1 1.22 -9.11 16.62
N ALA A 2 0.21 -8.44 16.05
CA ALA A 2 -0.72 -9.08 15.12
C ALA A 2 0.04 -9.58 13.86
N PRO A 3 -0.36 -10.72 13.27
CA PRO A 3 0.12 -11.15 11.97
C PRO A 3 -0.47 -10.28 10.86
N PHE A 4 0.07 -10.42 9.64
CA PHE A 4 -0.46 -9.71 8.48
C PHE A 4 -1.90 -10.08 8.15
N SER A 5 -2.36 -11.29 8.46
CA SER A 5 -3.77 -11.66 8.26
C SER A 5 -4.75 -10.77 9.03
N GLU A 6 -4.44 -10.44 10.29
CA GLU A 6 -5.24 -9.49 11.07
C GLU A 6 -5.10 -8.06 10.52
N ILE A 7 -3.88 -7.63 10.15
CA ILE A 7 -3.62 -6.31 9.58
C ILE A 7 -4.38 -6.11 8.25
N SER A 8 -4.38 -7.11 7.38
CA SER A 8 -5.09 -7.13 6.10
C SER A 8 -6.61 -7.06 6.31
N SER A 9 -7.11 -7.76 7.33
CA SER A 9 -8.54 -7.71 7.68
C SER A 9 -8.95 -6.33 8.19
N GLU A 10 -8.18 -5.73 9.11
CA GLU A 10 -8.44 -4.37 9.59
C GLU A 10 -8.30 -3.33 8.47
N LEU A 11 -7.28 -3.46 7.61
CA LEU A 11 -7.09 -2.59 6.46
C LEU A 11 -8.28 -2.67 5.51
N ALA A 12 -8.78 -3.87 5.21
CA ALA A 12 -9.96 -4.06 4.36
C ALA A 12 -11.19 -3.35 4.94
N ASP A 13 -11.40 -3.44 6.26
CA ASP A 13 -12.54 -2.83 6.94
C ASP A 13 -12.46 -1.30 6.87
N ILE A 14 -11.29 -0.74 7.18
CA ILE A 14 -11.03 0.70 7.08
C ILE A 14 -11.21 1.20 5.65
N LEU A 15 -10.67 0.48 4.66
CA LEU A 15 -10.78 0.90 3.27
C LEU A 15 -12.23 0.87 2.78
N ARG A 16 -13.06 -0.09 3.21
CA ARG A 16 -14.48 -0.11 2.86
C ARG A 16 -15.29 0.95 3.57
N ASP A 17 -15.01 1.20 4.84
CA ASP A 17 -15.68 2.23 5.64
C ASP A 17 -15.38 3.63 5.09
N ARG A 18 -14.11 3.89 4.78
CA ARG A 18 -13.65 5.21 4.31
C ARG A 18 -13.83 5.43 2.82
N TYR A 19 -13.74 4.37 2.01
CA TYR A 19 -13.81 4.43 0.55
C TYR A 19 -14.86 3.46 0.01
N PRO A 20 -16.15 3.65 0.35
CA PRO A 20 -17.23 2.76 -0.08
C PRO A 20 -17.44 2.74 -1.61
N ALA A 21 -16.99 3.79 -2.31
CA ALA A 21 -17.06 3.88 -3.78
C ALA A 21 -15.88 3.20 -4.49
N GLY A 22 -14.82 2.81 -3.77
CA GLY A 22 -13.56 2.31 -4.32
C GLY A 22 -12.37 3.21 -4.00
N LEU A 23 -11.17 2.65 -4.10
CA LEU A 23 -9.92 3.37 -3.82
C LEU A 23 -9.54 4.21 -5.05
N THR A 24 -9.37 5.52 -4.88
CA THR A 24 -8.80 6.38 -5.93
C THR A 24 -7.30 6.09 -6.04
N THR A 25 -6.89 5.36 -7.07
CA THR A 25 -5.49 4.92 -7.28
C THR A 25 -4.69 5.83 -8.20
N SER A 26 -5.36 6.67 -8.99
CA SER A 26 -4.76 7.78 -9.73
C SER A 26 -5.72 8.95 -9.75
N LEU A 27 -5.17 10.17 -9.62
CA LEU A 27 -5.93 11.40 -9.80
C LEU A 27 -6.16 11.70 -11.28
N GLU A 28 -5.17 11.39 -12.14
CA GLU A 28 -5.25 11.61 -13.59
C GLU A 28 -4.56 10.48 -14.39
N PRO A 29 -5.32 9.64 -15.13
CA PRO A 29 -6.78 9.59 -15.17
C PRO A 29 -7.37 9.07 -13.84
N PRO A 30 -8.57 9.51 -13.45
CA PRO A 30 -9.25 9.01 -12.25
C PRO A 30 -9.50 7.51 -12.40
N MET A 31 -8.75 6.72 -11.64
CA MET A 31 -8.88 5.27 -11.62
C MET A 31 -9.40 4.87 -10.24
N GLU A 32 -10.60 4.28 -10.24
CA GLU A 32 -11.23 3.77 -9.02
C GLU A 32 -11.06 2.25 -9.02
N THR A 33 -10.34 1.73 -8.02
CA THR A 33 -10.21 0.30 -7.81
C THR A 33 -11.25 -0.13 -6.79
N ALA A 34 -12.28 -0.85 -7.24
CA ALA A 34 -13.28 -1.42 -6.35
C ALA A 34 -12.60 -2.39 -5.37
N ILE A 35 -12.99 -2.33 -4.10
CA ILE A 35 -12.45 -3.21 -3.07
C ILE A 35 -13.29 -4.50 -3.08
N PRO A 36 -12.72 -5.66 -3.46
CA PRO A 36 -13.46 -6.92 -3.48
C PRO A 36 -13.91 -7.34 -2.08
N ALA A 37 -14.83 -8.31 -1.98
CA ALA A 37 -15.33 -8.83 -0.70
C ALA A 37 -14.25 -9.57 0.10
N GLU A 38 -13.28 -10.18 -0.58
CA GLU A 38 -12.11 -10.84 0.03
C GLU A 38 -10.82 -10.31 -0.61
N PRO A 39 -10.38 -9.10 -0.20
CA PRO A 39 -9.20 -8.47 -0.76
C PRO A 39 -7.95 -9.19 -0.27
N LYS A 40 -7.10 -9.59 -1.22
CA LYS A 40 -5.75 -10.03 -0.92
C LYS A 40 -4.82 -8.84 -1.04
N PHE A 41 -4.09 -8.56 0.04
CA PHE A 41 -3.12 -7.48 0.04
C PHE A 41 -1.72 -8.03 -0.16
N VAL A 42 -0.98 -7.35 -1.01
CA VAL A 42 0.47 -7.49 -1.10
C VAL A 42 1.11 -6.25 -0.54
N TYR A 43 2.20 -6.44 0.19
CA TYR A 43 2.88 -5.37 0.90
C TYR A 43 4.28 -5.17 0.33
N GLY A 44 4.67 -3.90 0.22
CA GLY A 44 5.95 -3.46 -0.28
C GLY A 44 6.61 -2.49 0.68
N VAL A 45 7.93 -2.58 0.81
CA VAL A 45 8.74 -1.61 1.55
C VAL A 45 9.68 -0.92 0.58
N LEU A 46 10.08 0.30 0.89
CA LEU A 46 11.07 0.99 0.06
C LEU A 46 12.38 0.20 0.01
N ASN A 47 12.96 0.08 -1.19
CA ASN A 47 14.32 -0.47 -1.34
C ASN A 47 15.33 0.35 -0.52
N LYS A 48 15.12 1.67 -0.48
CA LYS A 48 15.90 2.62 0.30
C LYS A 48 14.93 3.49 1.12
N HIS A 49 15.02 3.37 2.44
CA HIS A 49 14.11 4.04 3.38
C HIS A 49 13.94 5.56 3.18
N ASP A 50 14.96 6.21 2.65
CA ASP A 50 15.03 7.66 2.46
C ASP A 50 14.70 8.08 1.01
N ASP A 51 14.55 7.13 0.10
CA ASP A 51 14.49 7.43 -1.33
C ASP A 51 13.46 6.54 -2.06
N PRO A 52 12.24 7.07 -2.29
CA PRO A 52 11.19 6.36 -2.99
C PRO A 52 11.45 6.14 -4.48
N SER A 53 12.42 6.85 -5.08
CA SER A 53 12.78 6.67 -6.50
C SER A 53 13.49 5.34 -6.76
N HIS A 54 14.06 4.72 -5.72
CA HIS A 54 14.69 3.40 -5.81
C HIS A 54 13.66 2.26 -5.87
N GLY A 55 12.36 2.60 -5.86
CA GLY A 55 11.27 1.66 -6.00
C GLY A 55 10.98 0.85 -4.73
N TRP A 56 10.07 -0.10 -4.90
CA TRP A 56 9.50 -0.88 -3.82
C TRP A 56 9.94 -2.33 -3.92
N LYS A 57 10.19 -2.93 -2.76
CA LYS A 57 10.47 -4.35 -2.60
C LYS A 57 9.31 -5.01 -1.89
N ARG A 58 8.73 -6.01 -2.53
CA ARG A 58 7.71 -6.85 -1.90
C ARG A 58 8.26 -7.55 -0.67
N ILE A 59 7.49 -7.54 0.42
CA ILE A 59 7.78 -8.34 1.61
C ILE A 59 7.06 -9.68 1.56
N ASN A 60 7.72 -10.70 2.11
CA ASN A 60 7.11 -12.01 2.25
C ASN A 60 6.35 -12.06 3.58
N THR A 61 5.02 -12.02 3.51
CA THR A 61 4.11 -12.10 4.66
C THR A 61 3.83 -13.53 5.14
N GLY A 62 4.49 -14.52 4.53
CA GLY A 62 4.29 -15.94 4.81
C GLY A 62 3.05 -16.50 4.10
N SER A 63 2.91 -17.83 4.11
CA SER A 63 1.68 -18.48 3.67
C SER A 63 0.51 -18.01 4.54
N ASP A 64 -0.59 -17.61 3.91
CA ASP A 64 -1.79 -17.10 4.58
C ASP A 64 -1.53 -15.86 5.46
N GLU A 65 -0.52 -15.06 5.12
CA GLU A 65 -0.20 -13.81 5.84
C GLU A 65 0.12 -14.01 7.34
N GLY A 66 0.55 -15.22 7.71
CA GLY A 66 0.80 -15.60 9.11
C GLY A 66 2.07 -15.01 9.72
N PHE A 67 2.90 -14.26 8.97
CA PHE A 67 4.09 -13.62 9.53
C PHE A 67 3.73 -12.30 10.21
N THR A 68 4.51 -11.93 11.23
CA THR A 68 4.38 -10.64 11.89
C THR A 68 5.21 -9.58 11.18
N PRO A 69 4.84 -8.28 11.25
CA PRO A 69 5.62 -7.19 10.67
C PRO A 69 7.11 -7.23 11.03
N THR A 70 7.42 -7.47 12.31
CA THR A 70 8.80 -7.60 12.80
C THR A 70 9.55 -8.78 12.20
N ARG A 71 8.86 -9.90 11.94
CA ARG A 71 9.46 -11.06 11.27
C ARG A 71 9.76 -10.77 9.79
N CYS A 72 8.98 -9.88 9.17
CA CYS A 72 9.22 -9.38 7.82
C CYS A 72 10.27 -8.25 7.76
N GLY A 73 10.87 -7.88 8.90
CA GLY A 73 11.90 -6.83 8.96
C GLY A 73 11.35 -5.41 9.07
N LEU A 74 10.04 -5.24 9.28
CA LEU A 74 9.45 -3.93 9.55
C LEU A 74 9.80 -3.46 10.96
N LYS A 75 10.19 -2.19 11.04
CA LYS A 75 10.43 -1.48 12.30
C LYS A 75 9.26 -0.56 12.57
N ASN A 76 9.21 -0.04 13.80
CA ASN A 76 8.24 1.00 14.13
C ASN A 76 8.49 2.22 13.22
N ASN A 77 7.40 2.85 12.76
CA ASN A 77 7.42 3.95 11.80
C ASN A 77 8.02 3.59 10.43
N SER A 78 8.10 2.30 10.08
CA SER A 78 8.43 1.90 8.71
C SER A 78 7.27 2.23 7.78
N LEU A 79 7.62 2.79 6.63
CA LEU A 79 6.67 3.08 5.57
C LEU A 79 6.45 1.83 4.71
N VAL A 80 5.19 1.53 4.45
CA VAL A 80 4.76 0.33 3.73
C VAL A 80 3.75 0.73 2.67
N ALA A 81 3.96 0.28 1.45
CA ALA A 81 2.98 0.32 0.38
C ALA A 81 2.13 -0.95 0.42
N PHE A 82 0.86 -0.84 0.07
CA PHE A 82 -0.01 -2.00 -0.15
C PHE A 82 -0.64 -1.93 -1.53
N MET A 83 -0.98 -3.09 -2.07
CA MET A 83 -1.73 -3.21 -3.31
C MET A 83 -2.75 -4.34 -3.15
N LEU A 84 -3.90 -4.17 -3.79
CA LEU A 84 -4.95 -5.19 -3.91
C LEU A 84 -4.62 -6.09 -5.11
N VAL A 85 -4.60 -7.39 -4.90
CA VAL A 85 -4.41 -8.39 -5.97
C VAL A 85 -5.61 -9.33 -6.04
N GLU A 86 -5.91 -9.82 -7.24
CA GLU A 86 -6.95 -10.82 -7.46
C GLU A 86 -6.39 -12.25 -7.33
N ASP A 87 -7.30 -13.23 -7.14
CA ASP A 87 -6.90 -14.63 -7.08
C ASP A 87 -6.40 -15.10 -8.45
N GLY A 88 -5.10 -15.41 -8.53
CA GLY A 88 -4.44 -15.80 -9.78
C GLY A 88 -3.48 -14.75 -10.34
N ASP A 89 -3.35 -13.58 -9.70
CA ASP A 89 -2.37 -12.57 -10.09
C ASP A 89 -0.94 -13.05 -9.78
N ASP A 90 -0.02 -12.86 -10.73
CA ASP A 90 1.39 -13.21 -10.57
C ASP A 90 2.05 -12.24 -9.58
N LEU A 91 2.13 -12.68 -8.32
CA LEU A 91 2.64 -11.85 -7.22
C LEU A 91 4.11 -11.42 -7.41
N ASP A 92 4.83 -12.02 -8.36
CA ASP A 92 6.20 -11.68 -8.77
C ASP A 92 6.27 -10.49 -9.74
N ASP A 93 5.18 -10.15 -10.44
CA ASP A 93 5.09 -8.99 -11.36
C ASP A 93 4.47 -7.74 -10.71
N VAL A 94 4.09 -7.84 -9.43
CA VAL A 94 3.47 -6.73 -8.68
C VAL A 94 4.42 -5.53 -8.60
N VAL A 95 4.00 -4.41 -9.19
CA VAL A 95 4.70 -3.12 -9.12
C VAL A 95 3.89 -2.14 -8.28
N PHE A 96 4.42 -1.76 -7.11
CA PHE A 96 3.81 -0.73 -6.28
C PHE A 96 4.01 0.65 -6.92
N ARG A 97 2.93 1.20 -7.48
CA ARG A 97 2.86 2.59 -7.93
C ARG A 97 2.29 3.43 -6.81
N VAL A 98 3.18 4.13 -6.09
CA VAL A 98 2.79 5.02 -5.00
C VAL A 98 3.10 6.43 -5.43
N GLU A 99 2.05 7.22 -5.60
CA GLU A 99 2.19 8.65 -5.79
C GLU A 99 2.42 9.29 -4.42
N TRP A 100 3.50 10.07 -4.31
CA TRP A 100 3.76 10.85 -3.12
C TRP A 100 3.09 12.21 -3.29
N PRO A 101 2.37 12.70 -2.27
CA PRO A 101 1.95 14.08 -2.28
C PRO A 101 3.22 14.92 -2.34
N VAL A 102 3.45 15.57 -3.47
CA VAL A 102 4.45 16.61 -3.57
C VAL A 102 3.88 17.81 -2.80
N GLU A 103 4.65 18.34 -1.85
CA GLU A 103 4.42 19.71 -1.44
C GLU A 103 4.73 20.55 -2.69
N ASP A 104 3.68 20.97 -3.38
CA ASP A 104 3.79 21.90 -4.49
C ASP A 104 4.26 23.23 -3.88
N GLU A 105 5.58 23.42 -3.78
CA GLU A 105 6.21 24.61 -3.19
C GLU A 105 5.83 25.87 -4.00
N GLU A 106 5.34 25.71 -5.24
CA GLU A 106 4.80 26.77 -6.10
C GLU A 106 3.40 27.28 -5.67
N LEU A 107 2.69 26.58 -4.76
CA LEU A 107 1.39 27.04 -4.24
C LEU A 107 1.54 28.05 -3.10
N TYR A 108 2.75 28.26 -2.58
CA TYR A 108 3.07 29.20 -1.50
C TYR A 108 3.77 30.49 -1.97
N GLU A 109 3.85 30.77 -3.27
CA GLU A 109 4.41 32.04 -3.79
C GLU A 109 3.34 33.09 -4.18
N GLN A 110 2.06 32.84 -3.91
CA GLN A 110 1.01 33.87 -4.04
C GLN A 110 0.56 34.36 -2.66
N GLU A 111 1.24 35.40 -2.16
CA GLU A 111 0.77 36.53 -1.34
C GLU A 111 1.96 37.10 -0.55
N PRO A 112 2.53 38.24 -0.99
CA PRO A 112 2.07 39.53 -0.45
C PRO A 112 1.97 40.70 -1.45
#